data_AF-A0A7C2ZJ82-F1
#
_entry.id   AF-A0A7C2ZJ82-F1
#
_cell.length_a   1.000
_cell.length_b   1.000
_cell.length_c   1.000
_cell.angle_alpha   90.00
_cell.angle_beta   90.00
_cell.angle_gamma   90.00
#
_symmetry.space_group_name_H-M   'P 1'
#
loop_
_entity.id
_entity.type
_entity.pdbx_description
1 polymer ?
#
loop_
_entity_poly.entity_id
_entity_poly.type
_entity_poly.pdbx_seq_one_letter_code
_entity_poly.pdbx_strand_id
1 'polypeptide(L)'
;MISLKEIKDRKAFEEGLRKRGWKEGRFNGGVCMMKELEGWLWICLVFDHEAKFASFALEESSKMHSEGVKRLLEEVKDLSEEFDLAIFGRLEYGG
;
A
#
# COMPACT_ATOMS: atom_id res chain seq x y z
N MET A 1 4.95 -7.08 -4.39
CA MET A 1 4.40 -6.57 -3.12
C MET A 1 5.47 -5.73 -2.42
N ILE A 2 5.12 -4.59 -1.80
CA ILE A 2 6.07 -3.70 -1.10
C ILE A 2 5.77 -3.78 0.41
N SER A 3 6.78 -3.88 1.28
CA SER A 3 6.58 -3.84 2.74
C SER A 3 7.24 -2.63 3.39
N LEU A 4 6.57 -2.06 4.40
CA LEU A 4 7.19 -1.19 5.41
C LEU A 4 7.29 -1.97 6.72
N LYS A 5 8.44 -1.93 7.38
CA LYS A 5 8.67 -2.64 8.65
C LYS A 5 8.89 -1.66 9.80
N GLU A 6 8.89 -2.20 11.01
CA GLU A 6 9.21 -1.48 12.25
C GLU A 6 8.18 -0.40 12.57
N ILE A 7 6.92 -0.63 12.18
CA ILE A 7 5.80 0.23 12.56
C ILE A 7 5.66 0.17 14.09
N LYS A 8 5.96 1.30 14.75
CA LYS A 8 5.91 1.43 16.22
C LYS A 8 4.51 1.80 16.71
N ASP A 9 3.82 2.65 15.96
CA ASP A 9 2.46 3.08 16.25
C ASP A 9 1.54 2.80 15.06
N ARG A 10 0.88 1.64 15.12
CA ARG A 10 -0.07 1.20 14.11
C ARG A 10 -1.23 2.17 13.92
N LYS A 11 -1.74 2.77 15.00
CA LYS A 11 -2.92 3.66 14.91
C LYS A 11 -2.55 4.96 14.21
N ALA A 12 -1.39 5.54 14.56
CA ALA A 12 -0.89 6.74 13.89
C ALA A 12 -0.64 6.47 12.39
N PHE A 13 -0.09 5.30 12.05
CA PHE A 13 0.13 4.89 10.67
C PHE A 13 -1.18 4.73 9.89
N GLU A 14 -2.16 4.01 10.43
CA GLU A 14 -3.49 3.87 9.82
C GLU A 14 -4.19 5.23 9.66
N GLU A 15 -4.02 6.14 10.60
CA GLU A 15 -4.56 7.50 10.50
C GLU A 15 -3.86 8.33 9.41
N GLY A 16 -2.54 8.18 9.26
CA GLY A 16 -1.79 8.76 8.15
C GLY A 16 -2.31 8.27 6.78
N LEU A 17 -2.59 6.97 6.68
CA LEU A 17 -3.24 6.40 5.49
C LEU A 17 -4.63 7.03 5.26
N ARG A 18 -5.47 7.15 6.30
CA ARG A 18 -6.81 7.77 6.18
C ARG A 18 -6.75 9.22 5.68
N LYS A 19 -5.83 10.02 6.20
CA LYS A 19 -5.62 11.40 5.75
C LYS A 19 -5.22 11.50 4.27
N ARG A 20 -4.55 10.47 3.75
CA ARG A 20 -4.16 10.34 2.34
C ARG A 20 -5.24 9.69 1.47
N GLY A 21 -6.46 9.53 1.99
CA GLY A 21 -7.62 9.04 1.26
C GLY A 21 -7.75 7.51 1.21
N TRP A 22 -6.94 6.77 1.97
CA TRP A 22 -7.13 5.34 2.15
C TRP A 22 -8.35 5.09 3.05
N LYS A 23 -9.15 4.09 2.73
CA LYS A 23 -10.38 3.74 3.44
C LYS A 23 -10.28 2.32 4.00
N GLU A 24 -10.92 2.09 5.13
CA GLU A 24 -11.03 0.74 5.66
C GLU A 24 -11.86 -0.14 4.72
N GLY A 25 -11.40 -1.36 4.50
CA GLY A 25 -12.03 -2.35 3.64
C GLY A 25 -11.77 -3.77 4.14
N ARG A 26 -12.24 -4.75 3.36
CA ARG A 26 -12.00 -6.17 3.64
C ARG A 26 -11.31 -6.83 2.47
N PHE A 27 -10.25 -7.59 2.75
CA PHE A 27 -9.53 -8.38 1.77
C PHE A 27 -9.23 -9.77 2.34
N ASN A 28 -9.64 -10.82 1.64
CA ASN A 28 -9.51 -12.22 2.08
C ASN A 28 -9.98 -12.48 3.53
N GLY A 29 -11.07 -11.83 3.95
CA GLY A 29 -11.65 -11.99 5.29
C GLY A 29 -10.95 -11.19 6.41
N GLY A 30 -9.84 -10.51 6.11
CA GLY A 30 -9.14 -9.60 7.02
C GLY A 30 -9.51 -8.14 6.80
N VAL A 31 -9.31 -7.30 7.83
CA VAL A 31 -9.40 -5.83 7.72
C VAL A 31 -8.15 -5.32 6.99
N CYS A 32 -8.35 -4.40 6.06
CA CYS A 32 -7.29 -3.77 5.29
C CYS A 32 -7.59 -2.29 5.02
N MET A 33 -6.61 -1.56 4.53
CA MET A 33 -6.77 -0.21 4.00
C MET A 33 -6.74 -0.27 2.47
N MET A 34 -7.69 0.36 1.81
CA MET A 34 -7.83 0.34 0.35
C MET A 34 -7.89 1.76 -0.20
N LYS A 35 -7.32 1.97 -1.39
CA LYS A 35 -7.39 3.24 -2.11
C LYS A 35 -7.58 2.95 -3.59
N GLU A 36 -8.61 3.53 -4.18
CA GLU A 36 -8.81 3.52 -5.62
C GLU A 36 -8.24 4.81 -6.22
N LEU A 37 -7.44 4.69 -7.26
CA LEU A 37 -6.83 5.82 -7.94
C LEU A 37 -6.71 5.50 -9.43
N GLU A 38 -7.30 6.32 -10.29
CA GLU A 38 -7.10 6.29 -11.76
C GLU A 38 -7.10 4.88 -12.40
N GLY A 39 -8.03 4.02 -11.97
CA GLY A 39 -8.14 2.65 -12.51
C GLY A 39 -7.25 1.61 -11.82
N TRP A 40 -6.65 1.95 -10.68
CA TRP A 40 -5.94 1.02 -9.80
C TRP A 40 -6.66 0.86 -8.48
N LEU A 41 -6.64 -0.37 -7.97
CA LEU A 41 -6.98 -0.67 -6.59
C LEU A 41 -5.69 -0.96 -5.83
N TRP A 42 -5.38 -0.13 -4.85
CA TRP A 42 -4.27 -0.35 -3.93
C TRP A 42 -4.81 -0.91 -2.62
N ILE A 43 -4.10 -1.90 -2.09
CA ILE A 43 -4.44 -2.59 -0.85
C ILE A 43 -3.23 -2.54 0.06
N CYS A 44 -3.46 -2.14 1.31
CA CYS A 44 -2.49 -2.13 2.39
C CYS A 44 -3.00 -3.02 3.52
N LEU A 45 -2.26 -4.10 3.79
CA LEU A 45 -2.47 -4.99 4.93
C LEU A 45 -1.58 -4.51 6.07
N VAL A 46 -2.18 -3.99 7.15
CA VAL A 46 -1.46 -3.46 8.30
C VAL A 46 -1.45 -4.52 9.41
N PHE A 47 -0.25 -4.97 9.76
CA PHE A 47 0.05 -5.87 10.87
C PHE A 47 0.68 -5.07 12.02
N ASP A 48 0.94 -5.71 13.16
CA ASP A 48 1.40 -5.02 14.37
C ASP A 48 2.75 -4.29 14.19
N HIS A 49 3.64 -4.77 13.31
CA HIS A 49 4.96 -4.18 13.05
C HIS A 49 5.34 -4.09 11.57
N GLU A 50 4.40 -4.36 10.67
CA GLU A 50 4.64 -4.36 9.22
C GLU A 50 3.38 -3.92 8.49
N ALA A 51 3.54 -3.20 7.37
CA ALA A 51 2.48 -2.96 6.41
C ALA A 51 2.89 -3.51 5.05
N LYS A 52 1.99 -4.24 4.38
CA LYS A 52 2.21 -4.82 3.05
C LYS A 52 1.29 -4.17 2.03
N PHE A 53 1.86 -3.70 0.95
CA PHE A 53 1.19 -2.97 -0.11
C PHE A 53 1.18 -3.77 -1.42
N ALA A 54 0.02 -3.77 -2.06
CA ALA A 54 -0.19 -4.35 -3.38
C ALA A 54 -1.04 -3.39 -4.24
N SER A 55 -0.79 -3.39 -5.55
CA SER A 55 -1.59 -2.68 -6.53
C SER A 55 -2.15 -3.66 -7.55
N PHE A 56 -3.43 -3.51 -7.85
CA PHE A 56 -4.14 -4.26 -8.87
C PHE A 56 -4.65 -3.26 -9.92
N ALA A 57 -4.49 -3.56 -11.20
CA ALA A 57 -5.18 -2.80 -12.23
C ALA A 57 -6.65 -3.26 -12.27
N LEU A 58 -7.58 -2.32 -12.30
CA LEU A 58 -9.01 -2.60 -12.42
C LEU A 58 -9.41 -2.90 -13.87
N GLU A 59 -8.57 -2.53 -14.84
CA GLU A 59 -8.70 -2.95 -16.24
C GLU A 59 -7.44 -3.70 -16.69
N GLU A 60 -7.61 -4.70 -17.54
CA GLU A 60 -6.51 -5.53 -18.06
C GLU A 60 -5.67 -4.75 -19.08
N SER A 61 -4.65 -4.03 -18.60
CA SER A 61 -3.62 -3.40 -19.44
C SER A 61 -2.26 -3.43 -18.74
N SER A 62 -1.30 -4.14 -19.34
CA SER A 62 0.06 -4.29 -18.80
C SER A 62 0.79 -2.96 -18.54
N LYS A 63 0.51 -1.92 -19.35
CA LYS A 63 1.04 -0.56 -19.12
C LYS A 63 0.46 0.10 -17.87
N MET A 64 -0.81 -0.17 -17.56
CA MET A 64 -1.42 0.34 -16.34
C MET A 64 -0.86 -0.32 -15.09
N HIS A 65 -0.49 -1.61 -15.15
CA HIS A 65 0.13 -2.26 -13.99
C HIS A 65 1.45 -1.62 -13.57
N SER A 66 2.36 -1.32 -14.51
CA SER A 66 3.67 -0.74 -14.17
C SER A 66 3.55 0.70 -13.65
N GLU A 67 2.64 1.51 -14.20
CA GLU A 67 2.40 2.88 -13.73
C GLU A 67 1.76 2.91 -12.34
N GLY A 68 0.77 2.05 -12.09
CA GLY A 68 0.13 1.93 -10.79
C GLY A 68 1.11 1.53 -9.68
N VAL A 69 2.03 0.60 -9.99
CA VAL A 69 3.09 0.21 -9.03
C VAL A 69 4.07 1.35 -8.77
N LYS A 70 4.45 2.11 -9.80
CA LYS A 70 5.38 3.25 -9.64
C LYS A 70 4.78 4.31 -8.71
N ARG A 71 3.53 4.69 -8.92
CA ARG A 71 2.83 5.67 -8.07
C ARG A 71 2.61 5.15 -6.65
N LEU A 72 2.29 3.87 -6.49
CA LEU A 72 2.21 3.25 -5.17
C LEU A 72 3.56 3.29 -4.45
N LEU A 73 4.67 3.08 -5.17
CA LEU A 73 6.01 3.17 -4.57
C LEU A 73 6.34 4.58 -4.10
N GLU A 74 5.96 5.61 -4.86
CA GLU A 74 6.15 7.01 -4.46
C GLU A 74 5.35 7.32 -3.18
N GLU A 75 4.07 6.95 -3.13
CA GLU A 75 3.25 7.10 -1.91
C GLU A 75 3.84 6.35 -0.70
N VAL A 76 4.35 5.13 -0.90
CA VAL A 76 4.95 4.32 0.16
C VAL A 76 6.28 4.93 0.64
N LYS A 77 7.05 5.58 -0.24
CA LYS A 77 8.26 6.31 0.14
C LYS A 77 7.93 7.51 1.01
N ASP A 78 6.94 8.31 0.62
CA ASP A 78 6.52 9.46 1.42
C ASP A 78 6.05 9.03 2.83
N LEU A 79 5.32 7.90 2.91
CA LEU A 79 4.93 7.30 4.19
C LEU A 79 6.14 6.81 5.00
N SER A 80 7.11 6.18 4.34
CA SER A 80 8.33 5.72 4.99
C SER A 80 9.12 6.87 5.59
N GLU A 81 9.25 7.99 4.88
CA GLU A 81 9.96 9.18 5.37
C GLU A 81 9.18 9.88 6.49
N GLU A 82 7.85 10.02 6.36
CA GLU A 82 7.00 10.64 7.40
C GLU A 82 7.04 9.89 8.74
N PHE A 83 7.09 8.56 8.68
CA PHE A 83 7.04 7.69 9.86
C PHE A 83 8.40 7.10 10.27
N ASP A 84 9.50 7.49 9.61
CA ASP A 84 10.86 6.96 9.82
C ASP A 84 10.90 5.42 9.78
N LEU A 85 10.29 4.83 8.74
CA LEU A 85 10.15 3.39 8.55
C LEU A 85 11.10 2.88 7.48
N ALA A 86 11.68 1.70 7.70
CA ALA A 86 12.48 1.04 6.69
C ALA A 86 11.61 0.37 5.61
N ILE A 87 11.87 0.68 4.34
CA ILE A 87 11.23 0.05 3.19
C ILE A 87 11.93 -1.28 2.89
N PHE A 88 11.18 -2.37 2.88
CA PHE A 88 11.64 -3.70 2.47
C PHE A 88 10.75 -4.26 1.37
N GLY A 89 11.28 -4.48 0.17
CA GLY A 89 10.51 -5.14 -0.88
C GLY A 89 11.27 -5.29 -2.19
N ARG A 90 11.09 -6.44 -2.83
CA ARG A 90 11.38 -6.66 -4.24
C ARG A 90 10.06 -6.64 -4.99
N LEU A 91 10.04 -5.99 -6.16
CA LEU A 91 8.93 -6.08 -7.11
C LEU A 91 8.73 -7.54 -7.53
N GLU A 92 7.88 -8.27 -6.83
CA GLU A 92 7.30 -9.49 -7.38
C GLU A 92 6.17 -9.07 -8.31
N TYR A 93 6.46 -9.12 -9.61
CA TYR A 93 5.46 -9.17 -10.66
C TYR A 93 4.71 -10.49 -10.48
N GLY A 94 3.50 -10.45 -9.93
CA GLY A 94 2.60 -11.59 -10.01
C GLY A 94 2.23 -11.78 -11.48
N GLY A 95 2.65 -12.91 -12.04
CA GLY A 95 2.31 -13.33 -13.41
C GLY A 95 0.89 -13.86 -13.55
#